data_AF-A0A7U2NH66-F1
#
_entry.id   AF-A0A7U2NH66-F1
#
_cell.length_a   1.000
_cell.length_b   1.000
_cell.length_c   1.000
_cell.angle_alpha   90.00
_cell.angle_beta   90.00
_cell.angle_gamma   90.00
#
_symmetry.space_group_name_H-M   'P 1'
#
loop_
_entity.id
_entity.type
_entity.pdbx_description
1 polymer ?
#
loop_
_entity_poly.entity_id
_entity_poly.type
_entity_poly.pdbx_seq_one_letter_code
_entity_poly.pdbx_strand_id
1 'polypeptide(L)'
;MKKKTYLIFFLGLVLLFFFWFFYLRNEKENRLTNQGNEIIAKVEKYKKANQKLPNSLIDIGIPIIDENNPPLYYEKKDSVNYIVWFAKSGEDVKTYYSDTKKWEDYQRFK
;
A
#
# COMPACT_ATOMS: atom_id res chain seq x y z
N MET A 1 1.46 -48.38 -2.06
CA MET A 1 2.12 -47.55 -1.02
C MET A 1 2.85 -46.34 -1.59
N LYS A 2 3.77 -46.49 -2.57
CA LYS A 2 4.53 -45.37 -3.18
C LYS A 2 3.65 -44.21 -3.71
N LYS A 3 2.51 -44.49 -4.36
CA LYS A 3 1.56 -43.47 -4.83
C LYS A 3 0.99 -42.57 -3.70
N LYS A 4 0.75 -43.14 -2.51
CA LYS A 4 0.28 -42.36 -1.34
C LYS A 4 1.40 -41.48 -0.78
N THR A 5 2.65 -41.95 -0.80
CA THR A 5 3.83 -41.16 -0.42
C THR A 5 4.05 -39.97 -1.35
N TYR A 6 3.94 -40.16 -2.67
CA TYR A 6 4.03 -39.04 -3.63
C TYR A 6 2.87 -38.05 -3.46
N LEU A 7 1.66 -38.52 -3.16
CA LEU A 7 0.52 -37.66 -2.88
C LEU A 7 0.77 -36.77 -1.64
N ILE A 8 1.29 -37.34 -0.55
CA ILE A 8 1.63 -36.60 0.67
C ILE A 8 2.73 -35.56 0.40
N PHE A 9 3.77 -35.95 -0.34
CA PHE A 9 4.85 -35.03 -0.70
C PHE A 9 4.35 -33.87 -1.58
N PHE A 10 3.52 -34.17 -2.57
CA PHE A 10 2.88 -33.15 -3.41
C PHE A 10 2.00 -32.21 -2.58
N LEU A 11 1.20 -32.73 -1.66
CA LEU A 11 0.39 -31.91 -0.75
C LEU A 11 1.27 -30.99 0.11
N GLY A 12 2.39 -31.48 0.61
CA GLY A 12 3.36 -30.68 1.36
C GLY A 12 3.95 -29.54 0.52
N LEU A 13 4.31 -29.79 -0.74
CA LEU A 13 4.77 -28.75 -1.66
C LEU A 13 3.70 -27.68 -1.93
N VAL A 14 2.45 -28.10 -2.11
CA VAL A 14 1.32 -27.17 -2.30
C VAL A 14 1.14 -26.28 -1.08
N LEU A 15 1.20 -26.84 0.14
CA LEU A 15 1.11 -26.06 1.37
C LEU A 15 2.28 -25.06 1.54
N LEU A 16 3.51 -25.48 1.22
CA LEU A 16 4.68 -24.59 1.23
C LEU A 16 4.53 -23.44 0.23
N PHE A 17 4.01 -23.72 -0.97
CA PHE A 17 3.73 -22.69 -1.97
C PHE A 17 2.70 -21.68 -1.46
N PHE A 18 1.58 -22.14 -0.86
CA PHE A 18 0.58 -21.24 -0.28
C PHE A 18 1.18 -20.41 0.85
N PHE A 19 1.93 -21.02 1.78
CA PHE A 19 2.58 -20.29 2.86
C PHE A 19 3.51 -19.20 2.33
N TRP A 20 4.35 -19.53 1.34
CA TRP A 20 5.23 -18.58 0.70
C TRP A 20 4.47 -17.44 0.00
N PHE A 21 3.41 -17.78 -0.75
CA PHE A 21 2.57 -16.80 -1.43
C PHE A 21 1.91 -15.81 -0.46
N PHE A 22 1.32 -16.31 0.64
CA PHE A 22 0.70 -15.45 1.66
C PHE A 22 1.74 -14.62 2.41
N TYR A 23 2.91 -15.18 2.70
CA TYR A 23 4.01 -14.45 3.34
C TYR A 23 4.47 -13.26 2.49
N LEU A 24 4.73 -13.49 1.20
CA LEU A 24 5.14 -12.42 0.27
C LEU A 24 4.07 -11.33 0.12
N ARG A 25 2.79 -11.71 0.08
CA ARG A 25 1.68 -10.75 0.01
C ARG A 25 1.68 -9.80 1.22
N ASN A 26 1.87 -10.35 2.42
CA ASN A 26 1.90 -9.55 3.65
C ASN A 26 3.12 -8.62 3.71
N GLU A 27 4.29 -9.09 3.26
CA GLU A 27 5.52 -8.31 3.23
C GLU A 27 5.40 -7.08 2.30
N LYS A 28 4.84 -7.27 1.09
CA LYS A 28 4.57 -6.16 0.15
C LYS A 28 3.65 -5.11 0.77
N GLU A 29 2.53 -5.53 1.37
CA GLU A 29 1.56 -4.62 1.97
C GLU A 29 2.14 -3.82 3.13
N ASN A 30 2.90 -4.48 4.00
CA ASN A 30 3.59 -3.83 5.12
C ASN A 30 4.60 -2.80 4.62
N ARG A 31 5.39 -3.15 3.60
CA ARG A 31 6.37 -2.24 2.98
C ARG A 31 5.70 -0.98 2.43
N LEU A 32 4.62 -1.14 1.65
CA LEU A 32 3.89 0.00 1.07
C LEU A 32 3.18 0.84 2.15
N THR A 33 2.63 0.21 3.18
CA THR A 33 2.04 0.93 4.33
C THR A 33 3.09 1.76 5.04
N ASN A 34 4.30 1.23 5.27
CA ASN A 34 5.40 1.95 5.90
C ASN A 34 5.87 3.14 5.05
N GLN A 35 6.05 2.94 3.75
CA GLN A 35 6.36 4.03 2.81
C GLN A 35 5.25 5.10 2.79
N GLY A 36 3.97 4.68 2.82
CA GLY A 36 2.85 5.59 2.96
C GLY A 36 2.90 6.40 4.26
N ASN A 37 3.27 5.78 5.38
CA ASN A 37 3.42 6.46 6.67
C ASN A 37 4.55 7.51 6.63
N GLU A 38 5.65 7.25 5.91
CA GLU A 38 6.71 8.24 5.69
C GLU A 38 6.21 9.44 4.87
N ILE A 39 5.41 9.18 3.83
CA ILE A 39 4.74 10.24 3.03
C ILE A 39 3.83 11.07 3.94
N ILE A 40 2.96 10.42 4.71
CA ILE A 40 2.03 11.07 5.64
C ILE A 40 2.80 11.97 6.61
N ALA A 41 3.89 11.47 7.21
CA ALA A 41 4.73 12.26 8.12
C ALA A 41 5.31 13.51 7.45
N LYS A 42 5.76 13.40 6.19
CA LYS A 42 6.26 14.54 5.40
C LYS A 42 5.14 15.52 5.04
N VAL A 43 3.96 15.04 4.66
CA VAL A 43 2.77 15.87 4.38
C VAL A 43 2.37 16.66 5.62
N GLU A 44 2.26 16.02 6.78
CA GLU A 44 1.90 16.69 8.03
C GLU A 44 2.95 17.72 8.46
N LYS A 45 4.25 17.39 8.29
CA LYS A 45 5.33 18.35 8.55
C LYS A 45 5.22 19.57 7.63
N TYR A 46 4.97 19.37 6.34
CA TYR A 46 4.77 20.44 5.37
C TYR A 46 3.54 21.29 5.73
N LYS A 47 2.42 20.65 6.07
CA LYS A 47 1.19 21.31 6.52
C LYS A 47 1.43 22.21 7.71
N LYS A 48 2.17 21.73 8.71
CA LYS A 48 2.52 22.51 9.92
C LYS A 48 3.42 23.70 9.60
N ALA A 49 4.40 23.53 8.70
CA ALA A 49 5.34 24.59 8.36
C ALA A 49 4.72 25.70 7.48
N ASN A 50 3.86 25.32 6.53
CA ASN A 50 3.34 26.23 5.50
C ASN A 50 1.86 26.61 5.71
N GLN A 51 1.21 26.07 6.76
CA GLN A 51 -0.23 26.20 7.02
C GLN A 51 -1.11 25.75 5.83
N LYS A 52 -0.57 24.93 4.93
CA LYS A 52 -1.21 24.48 3.71
C LYS A 52 -0.74 23.07 3.36
N LEU A 53 -1.63 22.23 2.85
CA LEU A 53 -1.26 20.95 2.27
C LEU A 53 -0.39 21.11 1.01
N PRO A 54 0.58 20.22 0.78
CA PRO A 54 1.30 20.18 -0.49
C PRO A 54 0.30 19.91 -1.63
N ASN A 55 0.57 20.47 -2.81
CA ASN A 55 -0.23 20.18 -3.99
C ASN A 55 0.20 18.85 -4.63
N SER A 56 1.47 18.46 -4.44
CA SER A 56 2.03 17.23 -4.98
C SER A 56 3.09 16.62 -4.05
N LEU A 57 3.47 15.37 -4.31
CA LEU A 57 4.60 14.72 -3.63
C LEU A 57 5.95 15.40 -3.90
N ILE A 58 6.08 16.12 -5.01
CA ILE A 58 7.28 16.87 -5.36
C ILE A 58 7.52 18.02 -4.36
N ASP A 59 6.45 18.67 -3.89
CA ASP A 59 6.53 19.77 -2.91
C ASP A 59 7.16 19.34 -1.56
N ILE A 60 7.12 18.03 -1.27
CA ILE A 60 7.73 17.42 -0.07
C ILE A 60 9.00 16.63 -0.40
N GLY A 61 9.60 16.86 -1.56
CA GLY A 61 10.87 16.29 -1.98
C GLY A 61 10.81 14.80 -2.29
N ILE A 62 9.65 14.29 -2.73
CA ILE A 62 9.49 12.90 -3.18
C ILE A 62 9.38 12.91 -4.70
N PRO A 63 10.42 12.47 -5.43
CA PRO A 63 10.39 12.45 -6.88
C PRO A 63 9.41 11.38 -7.38
N ILE A 64 8.70 11.69 -8.45
CA ILE A 64 7.86 10.72 -9.16
C ILE A 64 8.77 10.00 -10.15
N ILE A 65 9.15 8.76 -9.85
CA ILE A 65 10.08 7.97 -10.67
C ILE A 65 9.34 7.34 -11.85
N ASP A 66 8.08 6.95 -11.65
CA ASP A 66 7.18 6.43 -12.68
C ASP A 66 5.83 7.15 -12.52
N GLU A 67 5.52 8.05 -13.46
CA GLU A 67 4.27 8.81 -13.46
C GLU A 67 3.06 7.95 -13.82
N ASN A 68 3.25 6.86 -14.58
CA ASN A 68 2.16 6.02 -15.06
C ASN A 68 1.72 4.99 -14.02
N ASN A 69 2.63 4.57 -13.15
CA ASN A 69 2.32 3.60 -12.10
C ASN A 69 3.19 3.78 -10.84
N PRO A 70 3.07 4.90 -10.12
CA PRO A 70 3.80 5.08 -8.88
C PRO A 70 3.36 4.02 -7.83
N PRO A 71 4.27 3.60 -6.94
CA PRO A 71 3.94 2.61 -5.91
C PRO A 71 2.91 3.13 -4.91
N LEU A 72 2.86 4.45 -4.71
CA LEU A 72 1.95 5.17 -3.82
C LEU A 72 1.44 6.43 -4.52
N TYR A 73 0.19 6.74 -4.26
CA TYR A 73 -0.50 7.91 -4.79
C TYR A 73 -0.87 8.84 -3.65
N TYR A 74 -0.89 10.13 -3.94
CA TYR A 74 -1.32 11.19 -3.04
C TYR A 74 -2.30 12.09 -3.77
N GLU A 75 -3.40 12.44 -3.10
CA GLU A 75 -4.37 13.38 -3.62
C GLU A 75 -4.88 14.26 -2.49
N LYS A 76 -4.80 15.56 -2.72
CA LYS A 76 -5.44 16.56 -1.87
C LYS A 76 -6.92 16.64 -2.20
N LYS A 77 -7.79 16.37 -1.22
CA LYS A 77 -9.24 16.41 -1.40
C LYS A 77 -9.81 17.81 -1.19
N ASP A 78 -9.28 18.55 -0.23
CA ASP A 78 -9.68 19.93 0.05
C ASP A 78 -8.52 20.72 0.71
N SER A 79 -8.79 21.83 1.39
CA SER A 79 -7.76 22.65 2.04
C SER A 79 -7.09 21.98 3.25
N VAL A 80 -7.74 21.02 3.88
CA VAL A 80 -7.33 20.38 5.14
C VAL A 80 -7.16 18.87 5.04
N ASN A 81 -7.83 18.21 4.10
CA ASN A 81 -7.87 16.77 3.92
C ASN A 81 -7.18 16.28 2.65
N TYR A 82 -6.60 15.10 2.74
CA TYR A 82 -5.94 14.37 1.67
C TYR A 82 -6.08 12.86 1.87
N ILE A 83 -5.77 12.12 0.81
CA ILE A 83 -5.67 10.67 0.86
C ILE A 83 -4.31 10.22 0.34
N VAL A 84 -3.86 9.06 0.83
CA VAL A 84 -2.71 8.34 0.28
C VAL A 84 -3.17 6.92 0.00
N TRP A 85 -2.90 6.37 -1.18
CA TRP A 85 -3.32 5.00 -1.48
C TRP A 85 -2.31 4.25 -2.32
N PHE A 86 -2.44 2.92 -2.29
CA PHE A 86 -1.68 2.03 -3.15
C PHE A 86 -2.51 0.81 -3.55
N ALA A 87 -2.18 0.24 -4.71
CA ALA A 87 -2.76 -1.02 -5.15
C ALA A 87 -2.12 -2.18 -4.38
N LYS A 88 -2.94 -3.03 -3.76
CA LYS A 88 -2.47 -4.26 -3.11
C LYS A 88 -2.19 -5.32 -4.17
N SER A 89 -3.26 -5.96 -4.65
CA SER A 89 -3.25 -7.01 -5.67
C SER A 89 -4.59 -7.00 -6.40
N GLY A 90 -4.58 -7.11 -7.72
CA GLY A 90 -5.80 -6.98 -8.52
C GLY A 90 -6.45 -5.61 -8.34
N GLU A 91 -7.73 -5.59 -7.99
CA GLU A 91 -8.55 -4.39 -7.82
C GLU A 91 -8.64 -3.89 -6.36
N ASP A 92 -7.96 -4.58 -5.43
CA ASP A 92 -7.89 -4.21 -4.03
C ASP A 92 -6.95 -3.00 -3.86
N VAL A 93 -7.47 -1.95 -3.22
CA VAL A 93 -6.70 -0.75 -2.86
C VAL A 93 -6.69 -0.59 -1.34
N LYS A 94 -5.59 -0.05 -0.83
CA LYS A 94 -5.50 0.40 0.56
C LYS A 94 -5.37 1.90 0.58
N THR A 95 -6.25 2.57 1.30
CA THR A 95 -6.35 4.03 1.32
C THR A 95 -6.24 4.53 2.74
N TYR A 96 -5.33 5.47 2.96
CA TYR A 96 -5.27 6.30 4.15
C TYR A 96 -6.12 7.54 3.94
N TYR A 97 -6.95 7.85 4.93
CA TYR A 97 -7.72 9.08 4.96
C TYR A 97 -7.24 9.99 6.09
N SER A 98 -6.92 11.25 5.77
CA SER A 98 -6.37 12.18 6.76
C SER A 98 -7.36 12.65 7.81
N ASP A 99 -8.66 12.60 7.51
CA ASP A 99 -9.76 12.99 8.39
C ASP A 99 -9.96 11.95 9.51
N THR A 100 -9.98 10.66 9.18
CA THR A 100 -10.11 9.56 10.14
C THR A 100 -8.76 9.11 10.71
N LYS A 101 -7.66 9.46 10.03
CA LYS A 101 -6.28 9.05 10.30
C LYS A 101 -6.09 7.54 10.32
N LYS A 102 -6.82 6.82 9.48
CA LYS A 102 -6.78 5.36 9.39
C LYS A 102 -6.52 4.88 7.97
N TRP A 103 -5.85 3.73 7.90
CA TRP A 103 -5.77 2.92 6.68
C TRP A 103 -7.00 2.03 6.60
N GLU A 104 -7.61 2.00 5.42
CA GLU A 104 -8.81 1.23 5.14
C GLU A 104 -8.65 0.50 3.80
N ASP A 105 -9.20 -0.71 3.72
CA ASP A 105 -9.14 -1.58 2.55
C ASP A 105 -10.45 -1.49 1.76
N TYR A 106 -10.34 -1.26 0.45
CA TYR A 106 -11.49 -1.11 -0.45
C TYR A 106 -11.29 -1.92 -1.75
N GLN A 107 -12.41 -2.38 -2.32
CA GLN A 107 -12.45 -2.86 -3.70
C GLN A 107 -12.90 -1.72 -4.62
N ARG A 108 -12.10 -1.40 -5.65
CA ARG A 108 -12.31 -0.21 -6.48
C ARG A 108 -13.62 -0.22 -7.30
N PHE A 109 -14.30 -1.37 -7.44
CA PHE A 109 -15.47 -1.55 -8.31
C PHE A 109 -16.71 -2.11 -7.60
N LYS A 110 -16.94 -1.77 -6.33
CA LYS A 110 -18.18 -2.16 -5.65
C LYS A 110 -19.31 -1.16 -5.85
#